data_AF-A0A7V4W5L2-F1
#
_entry.id   AF-A0A7V4W5L2-F1
#
_cell.length_a   1.000
_cell.length_b   1.000
_cell.length_c   1.000
_cell.angle_alpha   90.00
_cell.angle_beta   90.00
_cell.angle_gamma   90.00
#
_symmetry.space_group_name_H-M   'P 1'
#
loop_
_entity.id
_entity.type
_entity.pdbx_description
1 polymer ?
#
loop_
_entity_poly.entity_id
_entity_poly.type
_entity_poly.pdbx_seq_one_letter_code
_entity_poly.pdbx_strand_id
1 'polypeptide(L)' 'MSESRPMTERERKLFSILRTAMEREREAQAMYTEAAQLCDDPVMRAVLEEFHADERRHEQEVTARYHQFRNAFPSEI' A
#
# COMPACT_ATOMS: atom_id res chain seq x y z
N MET A 1 -28.02 15.84 -1.75
CA MET A 1 -28.15 14.38 -1.56
C MET A 1 -27.19 13.74 -2.54
N SER A 2 -26.14 13.06 -2.07
CA SER A 2 -25.19 12.40 -2.97
C SER A 2 -25.89 11.17 -3.55
N GLU A 3 -26.18 11.19 -4.85
CA GLU A 3 -26.71 10.02 -5.54
C GLU A 3 -25.66 8.91 -5.48
N SER A 4 -25.93 7.89 -4.66
CA SER A 4 -25.18 6.65 -4.60
C SER A 4 -25.29 5.94 -5.95
N ARG A 5 -24.39 6.26 -6.87
CA ARG A 5 -24.27 5.52 -8.13
C ARG A 5 -23.37 4.29 -7.93
N PRO A 6 -23.63 3.20 -8.66
CA PRO A 6 -22.71 2.08 -8.67
C PRO A 6 -21.36 2.49 -9.27
N MET A 7 -20.30 1.81 -8.84
CA MET A 7 -18.99 1.93 -9.43
C MET A 7 -19.02 1.45 -10.87
N THR A 8 -18.28 2.13 -11.74
CA THR A 8 -17.98 1.64 -13.09
C THR A 8 -16.98 0.49 -13.01
N GLU A 9 -16.89 -0.30 -14.08
CA GLU A 9 -15.87 -1.36 -14.19
C GLU A 9 -14.44 -0.80 -14.06
N ARG A 10 -14.19 0.38 -14.64
CA ARG A 10 -12.90 1.07 -14.54
C ARG A 10 -12.57 1.43 -13.09
N GLU A 11 -13.55 1.94 -12.34
CA GLU A 11 -13.37 2.26 -10.92
C GLU A 11 -13.11 1.00 -10.08
N ARG A 12 -13.85 -0.09 -10.31
CA ARG A 12 -13.56 -1.38 -9.64
C ARG A 12 -12.15 -1.88 -9.92
N LYS A 13 -11.70 -1.74 -11.18
CA LYS A 13 -10.33 -2.10 -11.56
C LYS A 13 -9.29 -1.24 -10.84
N LEU A 14 -9.52 0.07 -10.73
CA LEU A 14 -8.63 0.96 -9.96
C LEU A 14 -8.55 0.57 -8.48
N PHE A 15 -9.68 0.22 -7.84
CA PHE A 15 -9.67 -0.27 -6.46
C PHE A 15 -8.87 -1.57 -6.30
N SER A 16 -9.01 -2.50 -7.25
CA SER A 16 -8.21 -3.72 -7.22
C SER A 16 -6.72 -3.43 -7.35
N ILE A 17 -6.33 -2.48 -8.19
CA ILE A 17 -4.92 -2.07 -8.35
C ILE A 17 -4.39 -1.48 -7.04
N LEU A 18 -5.16 -0.60 -6.38
CA LEU A 18 -4.75 -0.02 -5.08
C LEU A 18 -4.63 -1.09 -3.99
N ARG A 19 -5.54 -2.06 -3.95
CA ARG A 19 -5.44 -3.19 -3.02
C ARG A 19 -4.17 -4.01 -3.28
N THR A 20 -3.89 -4.32 -4.54
CA THR A 20 -2.65 -5.02 -4.91
C THR A 20 -1.41 -4.19 -4.55
N ALA A 21 -1.43 -2.87 -4.74
CA ALA A 21 -0.32 -2.01 -4.33
C ALA A 21 -0.05 -2.13 -2.82
N MET A 22 -1.10 -2.10 -1.97
CA MET A 22 -0.94 -2.31 -0.52
C MET A 22 -0.30 -3.66 -0.18
N GLU A 23 -0.67 -4.73 -0.88
CA GLU A 23 -0.05 -6.05 -0.71
C GLU A 23 1.43 -6.04 -1.08
N ARG A 24 1.79 -5.36 -2.18
CA ARG A 24 3.18 -5.23 -2.63
C ARG A 24 4.04 -4.43 -1.66
N GLU A 25 3.52 -3.37 -1.05
CA GLU A 25 4.25 -2.62 -0.02
C GLU A 25 4.59 -3.52 1.18
N ARG A 26 3.65 -4.39 1.60
CA ARG A 26 3.89 -5.33 2.71
C ARG A 26 4.91 -6.41 2.35
N GLU A 27 4.85 -6.94 1.14
CA GLU A 27 5.84 -7.89 0.63
C GLU A 27 7.25 -7.26 0.61
N ALA A 28 7.36 -6.02 0.13
CA ALA A 28 8.62 -5.28 0.09
C ALA A 28 9.16 -4.98 1.51
N GLN A 29 8.30 -4.57 2.43
CA GLN A 29 8.66 -4.40 3.85
C GLN A 29 9.26 -5.69 4.45
N ALA A 30 8.63 -6.85 4.20
CA ALA A 30 9.13 -8.14 4.67
C ALA A 30 10.48 -8.50 4.04
N MET A 31 10.62 -8.28 2.72
CA MET A 31 11.86 -8.53 1.98
C MET A 31 13.02 -7.70 2.52
N TYR A 32 12.84 -6.39 2.73
CA TYR A 32 13.90 -5.53 3.26
C TYR A 32 14.22 -5.83 4.73
N THR A 33 13.22 -6.24 5.53
CA THR A 33 13.45 -6.69 6.90
C THR A 33 14.32 -7.95 6.95
N GLU A 34 13.99 -8.95 6.11
CA GLU A 34 14.78 -10.18 6.00
C GLU A 34 16.21 -9.88 5.50
N ALA A 35 16.34 -9.04 4.47
CA ALA A 35 17.64 -8.63 3.95
C ALA A 35 18.50 -7.92 5.02
N ALA A 36 17.91 -7.02 5.81
CA ALA A 36 18.61 -6.32 6.89
C ALA A 36 19.10 -7.28 7.98
N GLN A 37 18.31 -8.31 8.31
CA GLN A 37 18.69 -9.35 9.28
C GLN A 37 19.86 -10.22 8.80
N LEU A 38 19.98 -10.44 7.50
CA LEU A 38 21.05 -11.22 6.88
C LEU A 38 22.30 -10.41 6.54
N CYS A 39 22.26 -9.08 6.70
CA CYS A 39 23.33 -8.19 6.25
C CYS A 39 24.35 -7.90 7.36
N ASP A 40 25.61 -8.27 7.17
CA ASP A 40 26.70 -8.00 8.13
C ASP A 40 27.28 -6.59 8.05
N ASP A 41 27.21 -5.96 6.87
CA ASP A 41 27.74 -4.62 6.66
C ASP A 41 26.79 -3.56 7.26
N PRO A 42 27.26 -2.71 8.19
CA PRO A 42 26.39 -1.77 8.90
C PRO A 42 25.84 -0.66 7.99
N VAL A 43 26.56 -0.28 6.93
CA VAL A 43 26.11 0.76 5.99
C VAL A 43 24.98 0.22 5.13
N MET A 44 25.15 -0.98 4.58
CA MET A 44 24.11 -1.65 3.80
C MET A 44 22.88 -1.97 4.65
N ARG A 45 23.06 -2.41 5.90
CA ARG A 45 21.94 -2.64 6.82
C ARG A 45 21.10 -1.37 7.03
N ALA A 46 21.75 -0.22 7.25
CA ALA A 46 21.05 1.05 7.40
C ALA A 46 20.21 1.41 6.16
N VAL A 47 20.76 1.19 4.95
CA VAL A 47 20.02 1.42 3.69
C VAL A 47 18.79 0.51 3.58
N LEU A 48 18.91 -0.77 3.95
CA LEU A 48 17.80 -1.71 3.94
C LEU A 48 16.71 -1.33 4.97
N GLU A 49 17.11 -0.86 6.15
CA GLU A 49 16.20 -0.35 7.18
C GLU A 49 15.48 0.92 6.70
N GLU A 50 16.15 1.82 5.98
CA GLU A 50 15.55 2.99 5.34
C GLU A 50 14.52 2.60 4.28
N PHE A 51 14.83 1.63 3.41
CA PHE A 51 13.84 1.12 2.44
C PHE A 51 12.62 0.49 3.12
N HIS A 52 12.81 -0.31 4.17
CA HIS A 52 11.69 -0.82 4.96
C HIS A 52 10.80 0.33 5.50
N ALA A 53 11.40 1.40 6.02
CA ALA A 53 10.67 2.56 6.53
C ALA A 53 9.91 3.29 5.42
N ASP A 54 10.49 3.42 4.23
CA ASP A 54 9.83 4.00 3.06
C ASP A 54 8.62 3.18 2.62
N GLU A 55 8.72 1.86 2.50
CA GLU A 55 7.58 1.02 2.11
C GLU A 55 6.47 1.04 3.16
N ARG A 56 6.82 1.19 4.44
CA ARG A 56 5.83 1.40 5.50
C ARG A 56 5.09 2.74 5.34
N ARG A 57 5.78 3.81 4.93
CA ARG A 57 5.16 5.10 4.61
C ARG A 57 4.27 4.97 3.37
N HIS A 58 4.74 4.30 2.32
CA HIS A 58 3.96 4.05 1.11
C HIS A 58 2.69 3.25 1.41
N GLU A 59 2.74 2.19 2.22
CA GLU A 59 1.56 1.43 2.63
C GLU A 59 0.50 2.33 3.28
N GLN A 60 0.92 3.22 4.18
CA GLN A 60 0.02 4.15 4.87
C GLN A 60 -0.62 5.13 3.89
N GLU A 61 0.15 5.68 2.95
CA GLU A 61 -0.35 6.58 1.92
C GLU A 61 -1.37 5.88 1.02
N VAL A 62 -1.04 4.70 0.49
CA VAL A 62 -1.96 3.92 -0.37
C VAL A 62 -3.22 3.54 0.39
N THR A 63 -3.11 3.11 1.65
CA THR A 63 -4.24 2.76 2.52
C THR A 63 -5.16 3.96 2.74
N ALA A 64 -4.59 5.13 3.04
CA ALA A 64 -5.35 6.36 3.23
C ALA A 64 -6.10 6.77 1.96
N ARG A 65 -5.45 6.67 0.80
CA ARG A 65 -6.09 6.94 -0.50
C ARG A 65 -7.19 5.92 -0.79
N TYR A 66 -6.95 4.63 -0.54
CA TYR A 66 -7.96 3.58 -0.71
C TYR A 66 -9.21 3.86 0.12
N HIS A 67 -9.05 4.24 1.39
CA HIS A 67 -10.18 4.62 2.25
C HIS A 67 -10.90 5.88 1.77
N GLN A 68 -10.16 6.90 1.32
CA GLN A 68 -10.74 8.11 0.74
C GLN A 68 -11.62 7.77 -0.48
N PHE A 69 -11.12 6.94 -1.40
CA PHE A 69 -11.90 6.48 -2.54
C PHE A 69 -13.10 5.65 -2.09
N ARG A 70 -12.92 4.71 -1.16
CA ARG A 70 -14.01 3.87 -0.65
C ARG A 70 -15.15 4.70 -0.05
N ASN A 71 -14.83 5.76 0.69
CA ASN A 71 -15.83 6.64 1.28
C ASN A 71 -16.63 7.43 0.22
N ALA A 72 -16.08 7.62 -0.98
CA ALA A 72 -16.79 8.21 -2.11
C ALA A 72 -17.79 7.24 -2.77
N PHE A 73 -17.69 5.92 -2.49
CA PHE A 73 -18.58 4.87 -2.99
C PHE A 73 -19.18 4.03 -1.84
N PRO A 74 -20.03 4.61 -0.97
CA PRO A 74 -20.50 3.95 0.24
C PRO A 74 -21.57 2.86 0.01
N SER A 75 -22.11 2.73 -1.20
CA SER A 75 -23.30 1.92 -1.52
C SER A 75 -23.05 0.51 -2.07
N GLU A 76 -21.80 0.03 -2.09
CA GLU A 76 -21.44 -1.31 -2.61
C GLU A 76 -20.75 -2.21 -1.56
N ILE A 77 -21.03 -1.99 -0.27
CA ILE A 77 -20.57 -2.86 0.84
C ILE A 77 -21.76 -3.61 1.42
#